data_AF-A0A9J6CXX1-F1
#
_entry.id   AF-A0A9J6CXX1-F1
#
_cell.length_a   1.000
_cell.length_b   1.000
_cell.length_c   1.000
_cell.angle_alpha   90.00
_cell.angle_beta   90.00
_cell.angle_gamma   90.00
#
_symmetry.space_group_name_H-M   'P 1'
#
loop_
_entity.id
_entity.type
_entity.pdbx_description
1 polymer ?
#
loop_
_entity_poly.entity_id
_entity_poly.type
_entity_poly.pdbx_seq_one_letter_code
_entity_poly.pdbx_strand_id
1 'polypeptide(L)'
;MQNPKLNEEEDQSDLEEKFYLRRLDAGLFTLQLVDYIMLDICSSGPPSIKQRVLQILNLRGGSIKTIRNVMREYAGNLGDAKDESLKEAEQQRILQLVDRF
;
A
#
# COMPACT_ATOMS: atom_id res chain seq x y z
N MET A 1 -26.06 28.56 -11.74
CA MET A 1 -25.05 28.18 -12.74
C MET A 1 -24.07 27.26 -12.05
N GLN A 2 -24.04 25.97 -12.40
CA GLN A 2 -23.12 24.99 -11.81
C GLN A 2 -21.68 25.39 -12.17
N ASN A 3 -20.75 25.29 -11.22
CA ASN A 3 -19.37 25.73 -11.39
C ASN A 3 -18.59 24.67 -12.20
N PRO A 4 -18.11 24.95 -13.42
CA PRO A 4 -17.51 23.94 -14.30
C PRO A 4 -16.30 23.22 -13.70
N LYS A 5 -15.57 23.86 -12.77
CA LYS A 5 -14.45 23.25 -12.03
C LYS A 5 -14.88 22.14 -11.07
N LEU A 6 -16.09 22.22 -10.50
CA LEU A 6 -16.59 21.18 -9.60
C LEU A 6 -16.92 19.89 -10.36
N ASN A 7 -17.45 20.02 -11.58
CA ASN A 7 -17.74 18.87 -12.43
C ASN A 7 -16.46 18.15 -12.88
N GLU A 8 -15.37 18.88 -13.16
CA GLU A 8 -14.08 18.29 -13.55
C GLU A 8 -13.40 17.52 -12.40
N GLU A 9 -13.55 17.99 -11.15
CA GLU A 9 -13.04 17.31 -9.96
C GLU A 9 -13.83 16.03 -9.63
N GLU A 10 -15.15 16.06 -9.78
CA GLU A 10 -16.02 14.87 -9.62
C GLU A 10 -15.70 13.80 -10.68
N ASP A 11 -15.56 14.19 -11.95
CA ASP A 11 -15.20 13.26 -13.03
C ASP A 11 -13.84 12.59 -12.81
N GLN A 12 -12.87 13.31 -12.23
CA GLN A 12 -11.54 12.79 -11.90
C GLN A 12 -11.58 11.81 -10.72
N SER A 13 -12.33 12.13 -9.66
CA SER A 13 -12.54 11.25 -8.51
C SER A 13 -13.16 9.91 -8.93
N ASP A 14 -14.21 9.97 -9.76
CA ASP A 14 -14.90 8.79 -10.28
C ASP A 14 -13.97 7.91 -11.14
N LEU A 15 -13.04 8.52 -11.87
CA LEU A 15 -12.06 7.80 -12.68
C LEU A 15 -11.03 7.08 -11.80
N GLU A 16 -10.55 7.75 -10.74
CA GLU A 16 -9.61 7.19 -9.77
C GLU A 16 -10.21 6.01 -9.01
N GLU A 17 -11.47 6.12 -8.58
CA GLU A 17 -12.21 5.02 -7.95
C GLU A 17 -12.34 3.81 -8.89
N LYS A 18 -12.76 4.03 -10.14
CA LYS A 18 -12.86 2.96 -11.15
C LYS A 18 -11.51 2.29 -11.40
N PHE A 19 -10.42 3.05 -11.41
CA PHE A 19 -9.08 2.50 -11.57
C PHE A 19 -8.66 1.66 -10.36
N TYR A 20 -8.97 2.12 -9.15
CA TYR A 20 -8.72 1.37 -7.92
C TYR A 20 -9.50 0.05 -7.88
N LEU A 21 -10.80 0.06 -8.21
CA LEU A 21 -11.63 -1.14 -8.31
C LEU A 21 -11.06 -2.16 -9.30
N ARG A 22 -10.62 -1.70 -10.50
CA ARG A 22 -9.96 -2.59 -11.46
C ARG A 22 -8.67 -3.22 -10.93
N ARG A 23 -7.92 -2.50 -10.09
CA ARG A 23 -6.70 -3.06 -9.46
C ARG A 23 -7.06 -4.07 -8.37
N LEU A 24 -8.14 -3.84 -7.62
CA LEU A 24 -8.67 -4.83 -6.68
C LEU A 24 -9.09 -6.12 -7.40
N ASP A 25 -9.80 -6.00 -8.53
CA ASP A 25 -10.16 -7.16 -9.39
C ASP A 25 -8.92 -7.89 -9.92
N ALA A 26 -7.83 -7.16 -10.18
CA ALA A 26 -6.54 -7.72 -10.59
C ALA A 26 -5.69 -8.27 -9.42
N GLY A 27 -6.21 -8.29 -8.19
CA GLY A 27 -5.56 -8.90 -7.03
C GLY A 27 -4.73 -7.94 -6.16
N LEU A 28 -4.95 -6.62 -6.24
CA LEU A 28 -4.23 -5.62 -5.43
C LEU A 28 -4.32 -5.91 -3.93
N PHE A 29 -5.48 -6.30 -3.41
CA PHE A 29 -5.64 -6.59 -1.98
C PHE A 29 -4.73 -7.74 -1.53
N THR A 30 -4.66 -8.82 -2.32
CA THR A 30 -3.76 -9.94 -2.06
C THR A 30 -2.30 -9.50 -2.09
N LEU A 31 -1.91 -8.67 -3.07
CA LEU A 31 -0.56 -8.13 -3.14
C LEU A 31 -0.22 -7.28 -1.90
N GLN A 32 -1.12 -6.37 -1.49
CA GLN A 32 -0.96 -5.54 -0.29
C GLN A 32 -0.81 -6.38 0.97
N LEU A 33 -1.60 -7.46 1.12
CA LEU A 33 -1.48 -8.36 2.27
C LEU A 33 -0.13 -9.09 2.29
N VAL A 34 0.33 -9.59 1.15
CA VAL A 34 1.63 -10.25 1.03
C VAL A 34 2.77 -9.28 1.34
N ASP A 35 2.70 -8.06 0.81
CA ASP A 35 3.69 -7.01 1.04
C ASP A 35 3.72 -6.57 2.51
N TYR A 36 2.55 -6.46 3.16
CA TYR A 36 2.45 -6.19 4.61
C TYR A 36 3.16 -7.27 5.43
N ILE A 37 2.84 -8.54 5.17
CA ILE A 37 3.48 -9.67 5.86
C ILE A 37 5.00 -9.62 5.63
N MET A 38 5.43 -9.37 4.39
CA MET A 38 6.85 -9.28 4.04
C MET A 38 7.56 -8.14 4.80
N LEU A 39 6.95 -6.96 4.90
CA LEU A 39 7.48 -5.84 5.67
C LEU A 39 7.62 -6.19 7.15
N ASP A 40 6.58 -6.78 7.75
CA ASP A 40 6.57 -7.11 9.17
C ASP A 40 7.66 -8.14 9.50
N ILE A 41 7.69 -9.29 8.81
CA ILE A 41 8.67 -10.35 9.08
C ILE A 41 10.11 -9.92 8.80
N CYS A 42 10.34 -9.00 7.86
CA CYS A 42 11.68 -8.50 7.58
C CYS A 42 12.13 -7.41 8.55
N SER A 43 11.19 -6.76 9.23
CA SER A 43 11.47 -5.73 10.24
C SER A 43 11.56 -6.31 11.64
N SER A 44 10.80 -7.37 11.95
CA SER A 44 10.75 -8.01 13.27
C SER A 44 11.60 -9.27 13.38
N GLY A 45 11.87 -9.93 12.25
CA GLY A 45 12.60 -11.19 12.20
C GLY A 45 14.13 -11.04 12.11
N PRO A 46 14.86 -12.18 12.12
CA PRO A 46 16.31 -12.18 11.96
C PRO A 46 16.75 -11.54 10.62
N PRO A 47 17.93 -10.88 10.57
CA PRO A 47 18.42 -10.23 9.34
C PRO A 47 18.52 -11.16 8.12
N SER A 48 18.66 -12.47 8.33
CA SER A 48 18.70 -13.48 7.29
C SER A 48 17.41 -13.59 6.48
N ILE A 49 16.24 -13.26 7.07
CA ILE A 49 14.96 -13.20 6.35
C ILE A 49 14.99 -12.08 5.31
N LYS A 50 15.33 -10.86 5.73
CA LYS A 50 15.45 -9.71 4.83
C LYS A 50 16.47 -9.97 3.72
N GLN A 51 17.61 -10.56 4.07
CA GLN A 51 18.62 -10.95 3.07
C GLN A 51 18.06 -11.93 2.04
N ARG A 52 17.30 -12.95 2.47
CA ARG A 52 16.69 -13.93 1.56
C ARG A 52 15.64 -13.30 0.66
N VAL A 53 14.79 -12.43 1.20
CA VAL A 53 13.79 -11.68 0.42
C VAL A 53 14.45 -10.85 -0.67
N LEU A 54 15.48 -10.07 -0.32
CA LEU A 54 16.22 -9.25 -1.29
C LEU A 54 16.89 -10.10 -2.38
N GLN A 55 17.45 -11.26 -2.03
CA GLN A 55 18.00 -12.20 -3.01
C GLN A 55 16.94 -12.68 -4.00
N ILE A 56 15.76 -13.09 -3.52
CA ILE A 56 14.67 -13.57 -4.38
C ILE A 56 14.16 -12.46 -5.29
N LEU A 57 13.98 -11.24 -4.76
CA LEU A 57 13.57 -10.08 -5.55
C LEU A 57 14.56 -9.81 -6.69
N ASN A 58 15.86 -9.74 -6.37
CA ASN A 58 16.91 -9.50 -7.37
C ASN A 58 16.92 -10.58 -8.46
N LEU A 59 16.76 -11.86 -8.10
CA LEU A 59 16.70 -12.96 -9.07
C LEU A 59 15.48 -12.89 -10.01
N ARG A 60 14.41 -12.20 -9.60
CA ARG A 60 13.19 -12.02 -10.38
C ARG A 60 13.08 -10.64 -11.04
N GLY A 61 14.12 -9.80 -10.95
CA GLY A 61 14.08 -8.42 -11.44
C GLY A 61 13.16 -7.49 -10.64
N GLY A 62 12.76 -7.91 -9.44
CA GLY A 62 11.94 -7.13 -8.53
C GLY A 62 12.74 -6.09 -7.76
N SER A 63 12.04 -5.08 -7.23
CA SER A 63 12.64 -4.04 -6.40
C SER A 63 11.86 -3.86 -5.10
N ILE A 64 12.60 -3.64 -4.02
CA ILE A 64 12.05 -3.21 -2.74
C ILE A 64 11.23 -1.92 -2.87
N LYS A 65 11.56 -1.06 -3.84
CA LYS A 65 10.82 0.18 -4.11
C LYS A 65 9.36 -0.11 -4.47
N THR A 66 9.09 -1.19 -5.18
CA THR A 66 7.74 -1.59 -5.57
C THR A 66 6.89 -1.91 -4.34
N ILE A 67 7.44 -2.72 -3.42
CA ILE A 67 6.78 -3.08 -2.15
C ILE A 67 6.49 -1.82 -1.32
N ARG A 68 7.50 -0.95 -1.14
CA ARG A 68 7.32 0.31 -0.38
C ARG A 68 6.25 1.21 -1.01
N ASN A 69 6.17 1.28 -2.33
CA ASN A 69 5.16 2.09 -3.01
C ASN A 69 3.75 1.53 -2.77
N VAL A 70 3.56 0.21 -2.94
CA VAL A 70 2.27 -0.45 -2.67
C VAL A 70 1.82 -0.22 -1.23
N MET A 71 2.75 -0.35 -0.27
CA MET A 71 2.43 -0.22 1.15
C MET A 71 2.19 1.21 1.62
N ARG A 72 2.82 2.21 0.99
CA ARG A 72 2.47 3.63 1.22
C ARG A 72 1.09 3.96 0.67
N GLU A 73 0.75 3.45 -0.51
CA GLU A 73 -0.59 3.63 -1.06
C GLU A 73 -1.65 2.94 -0.19
N TYR A 74 -1.37 1.72 0.26
CA TYR A 74 -2.23 1.00 1.21
C TYR A 74 -2.45 1.79 2.50
N ALA A 75 -1.39 2.36 3.08
CA ALA A 75 -1.48 3.20 4.27
C ALA A 75 -2.29 4.49 4.03
N GLY A 76 -2.20 5.07 2.83
CA GLY A 76 -2.99 6.25 2.44
C GLY A 76 -4.48 5.97 2.23
N ASN A 77 -4.82 4.74 1.86
CA ASN A 77 -6.20 4.31 1.56
C ASN A 77 -6.89 3.59 2.73
N LEU A 78 -6.32 3.60 3.94
CA LEU A 78 -6.98 3.10 5.15
C LEU A 78 -8.21 3.99 5.45
N GLY A 79 -9.36 3.71 4.84
CA GLY A 79 -10.51 4.62 4.81
C GLY A 79 -11.70 4.25 5.70
N ASP A 80 -11.94 2.96 5.98
CA ASP A 80 -13.25 2.49 6.43
C ASP A 80 -13.29 1.92 7.87
N ALA A 81 -12.30 2.23 8.71
CA ALA A 81 -12.34 1.81 10.11
C ALA A 81 -13.37 2.62 10.89
N LYS A 82 -14.17 1.96 11.75
CA LYS A 82 -15.15 2.63 12.63
C LYS A 82 -14.51 3.49 13.72
N ASP A 83 -13.19 3.36 13.92
CA ASP A 83 -12.41 4.04 14.95
C ASP A 83 -11.18 4.70 14.31
N GLU A 84 -11.20 6.03 14.26
CA GLU A 84 -10.16 6.85 13.65
C GLU A 84 -8.80 6.70 14.36
N SER A 85 -8.81 6.44 15.68
CA SER A 85 -7.58 6.30 16.46
C SER A 85 -6.84 5.00 16.14
N LEU A 86 -7.59 3.90 15.95
CA LEU A 86 -7.03 2.62 15.53
C LEU A 86 -6.49 2.68 14.10
N LYS A 87 -7.17 3.44 13.23
CA LYS A 87 -6.72 3.69 11.87
C LYS A 87 -5.40 4.47 11.83
N GLU A 88 -5.31 5.58 12.56
CA GLU A 88 -4.07 6.37 12.65
C GLU A 88 -2.91 5.53 13.19
N ALA A 89 -3.16 4.73 14.23
CA ALA A 89 -2.15 3.84 14.80
C ALA A 89 -1.65 2.80 13.77
N GLU A 90 -2.55 2.17 13.02
CA GLU A 90 -2.17 1.19 11.99
C GLU A 90 -1.46 1.85 10.80
N GLN A 91 -1.92 3.02 10.36
CA GLN A 91 -1.25 3.80 9.32
C GLN A 91 0.19 4.13 9.72
N GLN A 92 0.40 4.63 10.95
CA GLN A 92 1.73 4.93 11.48
C GLN A 92 2.60 3.69 11.59
N ARG A 93 2.03 2.55 12.04
CA ARG A 93 2.74 1.28 12.08
C ARG A 93 3.25 0.87 10.71
N ILE A 94 2.39 0.91 9.68
CA ILE A 94 2.77 0.55 8.31
C ILE A 94 3.89 1.45 7.79
N LEU A 95 3.78 2.77 7.99
CA LEU A 95 4.81 3.70 7.55
C LEU A 95 6.16 3.44 8.25
N GLN A 96 6.15 3.14 9.55
CA GLN A 96 7.36 2.74 10.26
C GLN A 96 7.98 1.45 9.72
N LEU A 97 7.16 0.45 9.37
CA LEU A 97 7.65 -0.79 8.74
C LEU A 97 8.26 -0.50 7.37
N VAL A 98 7.64 0.36 6.56
CA VAL A 98 8.15 0.79 5.25
C VAL A 98 9.52 1.46 5.36
N ASP A 99 9.72 2.28 6.39
CA ASP A 99 10.98 3.03 6.56
C ASP A 99 12.11 2.18 7.15
N ARG A 100 11.78 1.14 7.93
CA ARG A 100 12.77 0.17 8.46
C ARG A 100 13.20 -0.89 7.44
N PHE A 101 12.40 -1.09 6.39
CA PHE A 101 12.62 -2.08 5.34
C PHE A 101 13.49 -1.54 4.19
#